data_AF-A0A067ECX9-F1
#
_entry.id   AF-A0A067ECX9-F1
#
_cell.length_a   1.000
_cell.length_b   1.000
_cell.length_c   1.000
_cell.angle_alpha   90.00
_cell.angle_beta   90.00
_cell.angle_gamma   90.00
#
_symmetry.space_group_name_H-M   'P 1'
#
loop_
_entity.id
_entity.type
_entity.pdbx_description
1 polymer ?
#
loop_
_entity_poly.entity_id
_entity_poly.type
_entity_poly.pdbx_seq_one_letter_code
_entity_poly.pdbx_strand_id
1 'polypeptide(L)' 'MIGPQPLIFGHAAQFITVNDYRFHPSVNGWLERGLVRPWGGMIGELEVGDQFTPFPFLRPRYIGVNGLHPLANS' A
#
# COMPACT_ATOMS: atom_id res chain seq x y z
N MET A 1 -3.54 -30.01 -9.04
CA MET A 1 -2.78 -29.63 -7.82
C MET A 1 -2.49 -28.15 -7.88
N ILE A 2 -3.11 -27.33 -7.03
CA ILE A 2 -2.67 -25.95 -6.82
C ILE A 2 -1.64 -26.04 -5.70
N GLY A 3 -0.35 -26.04 -6.05
CA GLY A 3 0.71 -25.88 -5.07
C GLY A 3 0.59 -24.51 -4.39
N PRO A 4 1.22 -24.30 -3.21
CA PRO A 4 1.17 -23.00 -2.56
C PRO A 4 1.69 -21.95 -3.54
N GLN A 5 0.83 -20.97 -3.87
CA GLN A 5 1.29 -19.83 -4.65
C GLN A 5 2.37 -19.11 -3.84
N PRO A 6 3.51 -18.77 -4.45
CA PRO A 6 4.57 -18.08 -3.75
C PRO A 6 4.04 -16.75 -3.21
N LEU A 7 4.15 -16.56 -1.90
CA LEU A 7 3.80 -15.29 -1.25
C LEU A 7 4.92 -14.29 -1.53
N ILE A 8 4.58 -13.16 -2.15
CA ILE A 8 5.51 -12.07 -2.40
C ILE A 8 5.38 -11.07 -1.26
N PHE A 9 6.46 -10.91 -0.49
CA PHE A 9 6.52 -9.94 0.60
C PHE A 9 7.33 -8.72 0.17
N GLY A 10 6.70 -7.55 0.15
CA GLY A 10 7.40 -6.28 -0.02
C GLY A 10 8.02 -5.87 1.31
N HIS A 11 9.36 -5.96 1.42
CA HIS A 11 10.07 -5.64 2.67
C HIS A 11 10.46 -4.15 2.81
N ALA A 12 10.25 -3.35 1.77
CA ALA A 12 10.56 -1.92 1.77
C ALA A 12 9.36 -1.10 2.26
N ALA A 13 9.03 -0.01 1.57
CA ALA A 13 7.78 0.71 1.82
C ALA A 13 6.58 -0.24 1.66
N GLN A 14 5.64 -0.15 2.60
CA GLN A 14 4.46 -1.02 2.63
C GLN A 14 3.29 -0.42 1.84
N PHE A 15 3.11 0.91 1.95
CA PHE A 15 2.12 1.67 1.20
C PHE A 15 2.64 3.09 0.94
N ILE A 16 1.99 3.80 0.04
CA ILE A 16 2.19 5.24 -0.19
C ILE A 16 0.91 6.01 0.09
N THR A 17 1.05 7.28 0.46
CA THR A 17 -0.03 8.28 0.47
C THR A 17 0.39 9.44 -0.43
N VAL A 18 -0.60 10.15 -0.96
CA VAL A 18 -0.34 11.33 -1.81
C VAL A 18 -0.86 12.56 -1.09
N ASN A 19 0.00 13.56 -0.95
CA ASN A 19 -0.38 14.87 -0.42
C ASN A 19 -0.12 15.99 -1.44
N ASP A 20 0.91 15.82 -2.27
CA ASP A 20 1.25 16.78 -3.31
C ASP A 20 0.44 16.50 -4.58
N TYR A 21 -0.35 17.48 -5.02
CA TYR A 21 -1.21 17.34 -6.20
C TYR A 21 -0.42 16.99 -7.47
N ARG A 22 0.86 17.37 -7.55
CA ARG A 22 1.74 17.07 -8.69
C ARG A 22 2.02 15.57 -8.85
N PHE A 23 1.82 14.79 -7.79
CA PHE A 23 2.03 13.35 -7.79
C PHE A 23 0.74 12.55 -8.08
N HIS A 24 -0.43 13.21 -8.07
CA HIS A 24 -1.70 12.56 -8.43
C HIS A 24 -1.69 11.95 -9.83
N PRO A 25 -1.17 12.61 -10.89
CA PRO A 25 -1.11 12.02 -12.22
C PRO A 25 -0.32 10.71 -12.26
N SER A 26 0.79 10.61 -11.51
CA SER A 26 1.59 9.38 -11.43
C SER A 26 0.79 8.24 -10.80
N VAL A 27 0.13 8.50 -9.66
CA VAL A 27 -0.68 7.47 -8.99
C VAL A 27 -1.90 7.08 -9.83
N ASN A 28 -2.56 8.03 -10.49
CA ASN A 28 -3.66 7.73 -11.40
C ASN A 28 -3.18 6.85 -12.57
N GLY A 29 -2.05 7.20 -13.19
CA GLY A 29 -1.45 6.37 -14.24
C GLY A 29 -1.09 4.95 -13.75
N TRP A 30 -0.64 4.81 -12.51
CA TRP A 30 -0.38 3.49 -11.93
C TRP A 30 -1.65 2.70 -11.63
N LEU A 31 -2.73 3.36 -11.20
CA LEU A 31 -4.03 2.73 -10.98
C LEU A 31 -4.60 2.19 -12.29
N GLU A 32 -4.59 3.01 -13.35
CA GLU A 32 -5.07 2.64 -14.68
C GLU A 32 -4.28 1.46 -15.26
N ARG A 33 -2.96 1.43 -15.04
CA ARG A 33 -2.08 0.33 -15.47
C ARG A 33 -2.12 -0.90 -14.55
N GLY A 34 -2.89 -0.86 -13.45
CA GLY A 34 -2.97 -1.95 -12.48
C GLY A 34 -1.67 -2.20 -11.70
N LEU A 35 -0.78 -1.22 -11.61
CA LEU A 35 0.49 -1.33 -10.88
C LEU A 35 0.30 -1.12 -9.37
N VAL A 36 -0.68 -0.30 -9.00
CA VAL A 36 -1.09 -0.06 -7.61
C VAL A 36 -2.59 -0.27 -7.44
N ARG A 37 -3.02 -0.45 -6.19
CA ARG A 37 -4.44 -0.48 -5.81
C ARG A 37 -4.66 0.24 -4.48
N PRO A 38 -5.86 0.80 -4.23
CA PRO A 38 -6.22 1.30 -2.91
C PRO A 38 -6.12 0.19 -1.86
N TRP A 39 -5.70 0.56 -0.66
CA TRP A 39 -5.59 -0.36 0.47
C TRP A 39 -6.35 0.18 1.68
N GLY A 40 -7.35 -0.59 2.11
CA GLY A 40 -8.23 -0.26 3.23
C GLY A 40 -7.85 -0.92 4.55
N GLY A 41 -6.62 -1.44 4.68
CA GLY A 41 -6.22 -2.12 5.91
C GLY A 41 -6.14 -1.17 7.12
N MET A 42 -6.38 -1.73 8.31
CA MET A 42 -6.29 -0.98 9.56
C MET A 42 -4.82 -0.72 9.91
N ILE A 43 -4.51 0.50 10.32
CA ILE A 43 -3.23 0.86 10.95
C ILE A 43 -3.59 1.47 12.29
N GLY A 44 -2.79 1.20 13.30
CA GLY A 44 -2.93 1.78 14.62
C GLY A 44 -1.69 1.53 15.44
N GLU A 45 -1.76 1.98 16.68
CA GLU A 45 -0.77 1.73 17.71
C GLU A 45 -1.19 0.50 18.52
N LEU A 46 -0.22 -0.36 18.83
CA LEU A 46 -0.42 -1.53 19.67
C LEU A 46 0.39 -1.34 20.95
N GLU A 47 -0.34 -1.27 22.06
CA GLU A 47 0.21 -1.09 23.41
C GLU A 47 0.31 -2.42 24.16
N VAL A 48 1.05 -2.41 25.27
CA VAL A 48 1.14 -3.56 26.18
C VAL A 48 -0.24 -3.96 26.70
N GLY A 49 -0.53 -5.26 26.74
CA GLY A 49 -1.84 -5.77 27.15
C GLY A 49 -2.85 -5.89 26.00
N ASP A 50 -2.34 -6.06 24.78
CA ASP A 50 -3.13 -6.29 23.55
C ASP A 50 -4.10 -5.14 23.21
N GLN A 51 -3.81 -3.94 23.69
CA GLN A 51 -4.63 -2.77 23.44
C GLN A 51 -4.23 -2.14 22.10
N PHE A 52 -5.12 -2.27 21.12
CA PHE A 52 -4.95 -1.68 19.79
C PHE A 52 -5.80 -0.41 19.62
N THR A 53 -5.18 0.68 19.20
CA THR A 53 -5.86 1.95 18.91
C THR A 53 -5.73 2.29 17.42
N PRO A 54 -6.82 2.25 16.63
CA PRO A 54 -6.77 2.54 15.19
C PRO A 54 -6.47 4.01 14.93
N PHE A 55 -5.57 4.27 13.97
CA PHE A 55 -5.39 5.61 13.43
C PHE A 55 -6.56 6.00 12.51
N PRO A 56 -6.96 7.28 12.50
CA PRO A 56 -7.99 7.76 11.61
C PRO A 56 -7.55 7.62 10.15
N PHE A 57 -8.47 7.26 9.27
CA PHE A 57 -8.21 7.12 7.84
C PHE A 57 -8.17 8.50 7.17
N LEU A 58 -7.05 9.21 7.29
CA LEU A 58 -6.96 10.61 6.86
C LEU A 58 -6.77 10.78 5.35
N ARG A 59 -6.09 9.81 4.69
CA ARG A 59 -5.78 9.87 3.26
C ARG A 59 -5.85 8.48 2.63
N PRO A 60 -6.20 8.40 1.32
CA PRO A 60 -6.07 7.18 0.56
C PRO A 60 -4.64 6.62 0.64
N ARG A 61 -4.55 5.30 0.86
CA ARG A 61 -3.30 4.56 0.87
C ARG A 61 -3.29 3.63 -0.32
N TYR A 62 -2.14 3.52 -0.98
CA TYR A 62 -1.97 2.68 -2.15
C TYR A 62 -0.84 1.68 -1.92
N ILE A 63 -1.06 0.43 -2.32
CA ILE A 63 -0.05 -0.63 -2.32
C ILE A 63 0.25 -1.04 -3.75
N GLY A 64 1.49 -1.44 -4.02
CA GLY A 64 1.85 -2.03 -5.30
C GLY A 64 1.31 -3.45 -5.40
N VAL A 65 0.73 -3.80 -6.56
CA VAL A 65 0.15 -5.13 -6.80
C VAL A 65 1.21 -6.23 -6.66
N ASN A 66 2.44 -5.94 -7.09
CA ASN A 66 3.61 -6.82 -6.96
C ASN A 66 4.69 -6.20 -6.05
N GLY A 67 4.26 -5.49 -5.00
CA GLY A 67 5.14 -4.66 -4.17
C GLY A 67 5.44 -3.30 -4.82
N LEU A 68 6.06 -2.39 -4.05
CA LEU A 68 6.29 -1.00 -4.50
C LEU A 68 7.57 -0.83 -5.34
N HIS A 69 8.50 -1.78 -5.30
CA HIS A 69 9.79 -1.65 -6.00
C HIS A 69 9.66 -1.38 -7.51
N PRO A 70 8.76 -2.05 -8.27
CA PRO A 70 8.62 -1.79 -9.70
C PRO A 70 8.18 -0.37 -10.05
N LEU A 71 7.59 0.38 -9.12
CA LEU A 71 7.15 1.75 -9.36
C LEU A 71 8.31 2.74 -9.50
N ALA A 72 9.50 2.39 -8.98
CA ALA A 72 10.67 3.27 -9.00
C ALA A 72 11.17 3.60 -10.42
N ASN A 73 10.83 2.77 -11.41
CA ASN A 73 11.29 2.90 -12.79
C ASN A 73 10.11 3.08 -13.79
N SER A 74 8.98 3.64 -13.34
CA SER A 74 7.70 3.63 -14.06
C SER A 74 7.15 4.99 -14.48
#